data_AF-A0A3E0P7Y2-F1
#
_entry.id   AF-A0A3E0P7Y2-F1
#
_cell.length_a   1.000
_cell.length_b   1.000
_cell.length_c   1.000
_cell.angle_alpha   90.00
_cell.angle_beta   90.00
_cell.angle_gamma   90.00
#
_symmetry.space_group_name_H-M   'P 1'
#
loop_
_entity.id
_entity.type
_entity.pdbx_description
1 polymer ?
#
loop_
_entity_poly.entity_id
_entity_poly.type
_entity_poly.pdbx_seq_one_letter_code
_entity_poly.pdbx_strand_id
1 'polypeptide(L)' 'MQYLYGSKKDQPPRLVATFDSEQQLLAYVRWATLSEKEGVSKFEQGSALASYQAWSHSAEPREGDGPQSVPHNPSPTML' A
#
# COMPACT_ATOMS: atom_id res chain seq x y z
N MET A 1 -11.39 -9.18 -2.79
CA MET A 1 -10.92 -7.84 -2.36
C MET A 1 -9.65 -8.04 -1.56
N GLN A 2 -8.68 -7.16 -1.74
CA GLN A 2 -7.36 -7.22 -1.12
C GLN A 2 -7.07 -5.89 -0.45
N TYR A 3 -6.45 -5.94 0.72
CA TYR A 3 -6.21 -4.80 1.57
C TYR A 3 -4.71 -4.53 1.59
N LEU A 4 -4.28 -3.37 1.11
CA LEU A 4 -2.88 -2.95 1.12
C LEU A 4 -2.61 -2.08 2.34
N TYR A 5 -1.59 -2.44 3.10
CA TYR A 5 -1.17 -1.71 4.29
C TYR A 5 0.21 -1.12 4.12
N GLY A 6 0.37 0.13 4.52
CA GLY A 6 1.66 0.80 4.66
C GLY A 6 2.10 0.84 6.11
N SER A 7 3.40 0.66 6.37
CA SER A 7 3.98 0.79 7.70
C SER A 7 5.18 1.73 7.72
N LYS A 8 5.37 2.39 8.86
CA LYS A 8 6.54 3.19 9.21
C LYS A 8 7.25 2.52 10.37
N LYS A 9 8.54 2.82 10.54
CA LYS A 9 9.27 2.39 11.73
C LYS A 9 8.51 2.82 12.99
N ASP A 10 8.35 1.87 13.91
CA ASP A 10 7.70 2.05 15.22
C ASP A 10 6.21 2.49 15.16
N GLN A 11 5.52 2.27 14.03
CA GLN A 11 4.08 2.53 13.91
C GLN A 11 3.33 1.28 13.44
N PRO A 12 2.10 1.04 13.95
CA PRO A 12 1.26 -0.04 13.45
C PRO A 12 0.96 0.16 11.96
N PRO A 13 0.89 -0.93 11.16
CA PRO A 13 0.48 -0.85 9.77
C PRO A 13 -0.90 -0.20 9.63
N ARG A 14 -1.08 0.61 8.58
CA ARG A 14 -2.34 1.30 8.28
C ARG A 14 -2.84 0.89 6.91
N LEU A 15 -4.15 0.71 6.76
CA LEU A 15 -4.77 0.49 5.46
C LEU A 15 -4.55 1.73 4.59
N VAL A 16 -4.01 1.55 3.38
CA VAL A 16 -3.67 2.65 2.45
C VAL A 16 -4.40 2.57 1.12
N ALA A 17 -4.79 1.37 0.69
CA ALA A 17 -5.56 1.15 -0.54
C ALA A 17 -6.26 -0.21 -0.50
N THR A 18 -7.27 -0.38 -1.35
CA THR A 18 -7.91 -1.69 -1.60
C THR A 18 -7.87 -2.05 -3.06
N PHE A 19 -7.90 -3.35 -3.37
CA PHE A 19 -7.88 -3.87 -4.73
C PHE A 19 -8.90 -5.00 -4.93
N ASP A 20 -9.34 -5.24 -6.16
CA ASP A 20 -10.24 -6.37 -6.42
C ASP A 20 -9.52 -7.71 -6.32
N SER A 21 -8.26 -7.74 -6.77
CA SER A 21 -7.42 -8.93 -6.86
C SER A 21 -6.01 -8.72 -6.30
N GLU A 22 -5.37 -9.82 -5.92
CA GLU A 22 -3.98 -9.80 -5.44
C GLU A 22 -3.02 -9.40 -6.55
N GLN A 23 -3.30 -9.83 -7.79
CA GLN A 23 -2.49 -9.51 -8.95
C GLN A 23 -2.46 -7.99 -9.21
N GLN A 24 -3.59 -7.29 -9.10
CA GLN A 24 -3.64 -5.83 -9.24
C GLN A 24 -2.86 -5.13 -8.11
N LEU A 25 -2.99 -5.60 -6.87
CA LEU A 25 -2.25 -5.08 -5.73
C LEU A 25 -0.74 -5.22 -5.96
N LEU A 26 -0.26 -6.41 -6.33
CA LEU A 26 1.15 -6.67 -6.57
C LEU A 26 1.69 -5.87 -7.76
N ALA A 27 0.89 -5.71 -8.82
CA ALA A 27 1.25 -4.87 -9.96
C ALA A 27 1.40 -3.40 -9.54
N TYR A 28 0.46 -2.87 -8.75
CA TYR A 28 0.54 -1.52 -8.20
C TYR A 28 1.77 -1.34 -7.30
N VAL A 29 2.03 -2.26 -6.38
CA VAL A 29 3.20 -2.20 -5.49
C VAL A 29 4.49 -2.23 -6.29
N ARG A 30 4.59 -3.10 -7.31
CA ARG A 30 5.77 -3.17 -8.17
C ARG A 30 6.01 -1.86 -8.92
N TRP A 31 4.95 -1.20 -9.38
CA TRP A 31 5.06 0.13 -9.97
C TRP A 31 5.47 1.19 -8.93
N ALA A 32 4.85 1.16 -7.75
CA ALA A 32 5.06 2.16 -6.72
C ALA A 32 6.44 2.05 -6.07
N THR A 33 7.10 0.90 -6.06
CA THR A 33 8.42 0.73 -5.42
C THR A 33 9.55 1.21 -6.32
N LEU A 34 10.21 2.29 -5.92
CA LEU A 34 11.39 2.84 -6.60
C LEU A 34 12.67 2.06 -6.28
N SER A 35 12.82 1.62 -5.03
CA SER A 35 13.96 0.84 -4.57
C SER A 35 13.65 0.16 -3.25
N GLU A 36 14.30 -0.96 -2.97
CA GLU A 36 14.24 -1.64 -1.68
C GLU A 36 15.66 -1.92 -1.17
N LYS A 37 15.94 -1.58 0.08
CA LYS A 37 17.21 -1.87 0.75
C LYS A 37 16.99 -2.18 2.22
N GLU A 38 17.53 -3.29 2.71
CA GLU A 38 17.52 -3.67 4.14
C GLU A 38 16.10 -3.67 4.75
N GLY A 39 15.10 -4.13 3.99
CA GLY A 39 13.70 -4.15 4.42
C GLY A 39 12.99 -2.79 4.39
N VAL A 40 13.65 -1.74 3.89
CA VAL A 40 13.09 -0.41 3.68
C VAL A 40 12.85 -0.18 2.19
N SER A 41 11.61 0.03 1.83
CA SER A 41 11.16 0.43 0.49
C SER A 41 11.08 1.95 0.39
N LYS A 42 11.53 2.49 -0.76
CA LYS A 42 11.19 3.84 -1.20
C LYS A 42 10.11 3.74 -2.25
N PHE A 43 9.07 4.56 -2.11
CA PHE A 43 7.93 4.54 -3.03
C PHE A 43 7.83 5.83 -3.85
N GLU A 44 7.20 5.72 -5.01
CA GLU A 44 6.89 6.79 -5.96
C GLU A 44 6.05 7.87 -5.28
N GLN A 45 6.36 9.13 -5.58
CA GLN A 45 5.60 10.26 -5.08
C GLN A 45 4.20 10.25 -5.70
N GLY A 46 3.18 10.53 -4.89
CA GLY A 46 1.78 10.42 -5.32
C GLY A 46 1.20 9.00 -5.26
N SER A 47 2.00 7.98 -4.96
CA SER A 47 1.47 6.66 -4.58
C SER A 47 0.86 6.71 -3.17
N ALA A 48 -0.13 5.86 -2.89
CA ALA A 48 -0.66 5.64 -1.54
C ALA A 48 0.41 5.17 -0.53
N LEU A 49 1.56 4.68 -1.03
CA LEU A 49 2.69 4.23 -0.21
C LEU A 49 3.77 5.31 -0.02
N ALA A 50 3.65 6.49 -0.66
CA ALA A 50 4.72 7.50 -0.73
C ALA A 50 5.29 7.93 0.63
N SER A 51 4.49 7.89 1.70
CA SER A 51 4.93 8.26 3.05
C SER A 51 5.42 7.09 3.91
N TYR A 52 5.35 5.86 3.41
CA TYR A 52 5.65 4.64 4.16
C TYR A 52 7.02 4.06 3.79
N GLN A 53 7.49 3.13 4.62
CA GLN A 53 8.82 2.51 4.49
C GLN A 53 8.74 1.00 4.24
N ALA A 54 7.59 0.39 4.49
CA ALA A 54 7.32 -1.00 4.19
C ALA A 54 5.82 -1.17 3.87
N TRP A 55 5.48 -2.30 3.28
CA TRP A 55 4.12 -2.64 2.89
C TRP A 55 3.80 -4.10 3.24
N SER A 56 2.51 -4.39 3.36
CA SER A 56 1.99 -5.76 3.50
C SER A 56 0.58 -5.81 2.94
N HIS A 57 0.04 -7.01 2.69
CA HIS A 57 -1.34 -7.17 2.25
C HIS A 57 -2.07 -8.27 3.02
N SER A 58 -3.39 -8.24 2.94
CA SER A 58 -4.27 -9.25 3.53
C SER A 58 -5.51 -9.43 2.64
N ALA A 59 -6.05 -10.65 2.61
CA ALA A 59 -7.34 -10.94 1.98
C ALA A 59 -8.53 -10.52 2.86
N GLU A 60 -8.29 -10.31 4.14
CA GLU A 60 -9.27 -9.87 5.14
C GLU A 60 -8.86 -8.52 5.75
N PRO A 61 -9.81 -7.64 6.08
CA PRO A 61 -9.52 -6.41 6.80
C PRO A 61 -9.03 -6.72 8.22
N ARG A 62 -8.15 -5.88 8.78
CA ARG A 62 -7.74 -5.99 10.18
C ARG A 62 -8.83 -5.41 11.09
N GLU A 63 -8.88 -5.90 12.33
CA GLU A 63 -9.78 -5.35 13.35
C GLU A 63 -9.52 -3.85 13.55
N GLY A 64 -10.58 -3.05 13.45
CA GLY A 64 -10.49 -1.59 13.58
C GLY A 64 -10.13 -0.84 12.30
N ASP A 65 -9.97 -1.53 11.16
CA ASP A 65 -9.93 -0.89 9.84
C ASP A 65 -11.30 -0.29 9.54
N GLY A 66 -11.51 0.95 9.99
CA GLY A 66 -12.66 1.75 9.60
C GLY A 66 -12.53 2.11 8.11
N PRO A 67 -13.64 2.15 7.35
CA PRO A 67 -13.67 2.51 5.93
C PRO A 67 -13.43 4.01 5.70
N GLN A 68 -12.41 4.59 6.35
CA GLN A 68 -11.86 5.86 5.92
C GLN A 68 -11.45 5.70 4.46
N SER A 69 -11.90 6.62 3.61
CA SER A 69 -11.88 6.60 2.16
C SER A 69 -10.50 6.39 1.54
N VAL A 70 -9.93 5.19 1.70
CA VAL A 70 -8.71 4.80 1.02
C VAL A 70 -9.02 4.61 -0.47
N PRO A 71 -8.11 5.01 -1.37
CA PRO A 71 -8.28 4.75 -2.79
C PRO A 71 -8.53 3.26 -3.06
N HIS A 72 -9.53 2.99 -3.90
CA HIS A 72 -9.82 1.67 -4.42
C HIS A 72 -9.23 1.54 -5.84
N ASN A 73 -8.44 0.50 -6.08
CA ASN A 73 -7.66 0.28 -7.30
C ASN A 73 -6.91 1.55 -7.74
N PRO A 74 -6.05 2.16 -6.89
CA PRO A 74 -5.27 3.31 -7.29
C PRO A 74 -4.44 2.95 -8.54
N SER A 75 -4.54 3.79 -9.56
CA SER A 75 -3.71 3.70 -10.74
C SER A 75 -2.53 4.65 -10.62
N PRO A 76 -1.46 4.43 -11.39
CA PRO A 76 -0.39 5.40 -11.54
C PRO A 76 -0.96 6.77 -11.91
N THR A 77 -0.98 7.71 -10.97
CA THR A 77 -1.15 9.12 -11.32
C THR A 77 0.16 9.55 -11.96
N MET A 78 0.22 9.57 -13.29
CA MET A 78 1.27 10.28 -14.01
C MET A 78 1.08 11.76 -13.71
N LEU A 79 1.75 12.26 -12.67
CA LEU A 79 2.00 13.69 -12.49
C LEU A 79 3.27 14.07 -13.26
#